data_AF-A0A1G0EK19-F1
#
_entry.id   AF-A0A1G0EK19-F1
#
_cell.length_a   1.000
_cell.length_b   1.000
_cell.length_c   1.000
_cell.angle_alpha   90.00
_cell.angle_beta   90.00
_cell.angle_gamma   90.00
#
_symmetry.space_group_name_H-M   'P 1'
#
loop_
_entity.id
_entity.type
_entity.pdbx_description
1 polymer ?
#
loop_
_entity_poly.entity_id
_entity_poly.type
_entity_poly.pdbx_seq_one_letter_code
_entity_poly.pdbx_strand_id
1 'polypeptide(L)'
;MNFDELTDAELDELRLMKKLVTNIHARWKEKPGHRQRNYMLENEKYQFELYQRQNINDAKDFSCGLAVIKPDGLRLTLCRYNGGSHTHREIRFRCHIHKATEAAMREGRKAEDHADETDRYRTLDGALFCLVNDCAISGLRDLQPDEADMFD
;
A
#
# COMPACT_ATOMS: atom_id res chain seq x y z
N MET A 1 -11.65 -17.07 -9.06
CA MET A 1 -10.74 -16.96 -7.90
C MET A 1 -11.61 -16.65 -6.70
N ASN A 2 -11.60 -17.53 -5.68
CA ASN A 2 -12.29 -17.26 -4.43
C ASN A 2 -11.39 -16.33 -3.60
N PHE A 3 -11.84 -15.12 -3.35
CA PHE A 3 -11.02 -14.13 -2.63
C PHE A 3 -11.00 -14.33 -1.11
N ASP A 4 -11.72 -15.32 -0.60
CA ASP A 4 -11.79 -15.63 0.83
C ASP A 4 -10.82 -16.74 1.25
N GLU A 5 -10.20 -17.42 0.29
CA GLU A 5 -9.29 -18.56 0.52
C GLU A 5 -8.03 -18.47 -0.35
N LEU A 6 -7.51 -17.25 -0.55
CA LEU A 6 -6.30 -17.03 -1.35
C LEU A 6 -5.07 -17.61 -0.64
N THR A 7 -4.27 -18.35 -1.40
CA THR A 7 -2.94 -18.80 -0.98
C THR A 7 -1.93 -17.66 -1.02
N ASP A 8 -0.80 -17.81 -0.32
CA ASP A 8 0.29 -16.81 -0.38
C ASP A 8 0.80 -16.61 -1.82
N ALA A 9 0.84 -17.68 -2.62
CA ALA A 9 1.23 -17.61 -4.03
C ALA A 9 0.24 -16.78 -4.88
N GLU A 10 -1.06 -16.93 -4.66
CA GLU A 10 -2.08 -16.12 -5.35
C GLU A 10 -2.05 -14.65 -4.88
N LEU A 11 -1.80 -14.41 -3.59
CA LEU A 11 -1.63 -13.07 -3.04
C LEU A 11 -0.40 -12.38 -3.66
N ASP A 12 0.71 -13.11 -3.82
CA ASP A 12 1.91 -12.63 -4.51
C ASP A 12 1.67 -12.40 -6.00
N GLU A 13 0.94 -13.29 -6.68
CA GLU A 13 0.54 -13.09 -8.07
C GLU A 13 -0.25 -11.78 -8.22
N LEU A 14 -1.25 -11.53 -7.36
CA LEU A 14 -2.04 -10.30 -7.38
C LEU A 14 -1.19 -9.04 -7.11
N ARG A 15 -0.17 -9.14 -6.24
CA ARG A 15 0.78 -8.05 -5.98
C ARG A 15 1.65 -7.76 -7.20
N LEU A 16 2.26 -8.79 -7.79
CA LEU A 16 3.29 -8.67 -8.84
C LEU A 16 2.74 -8.55 -10.26
N MET A 17 1.46 -8.89 -10.48
CA MET A 17 0.82 -8.75 -11.78
C MET A 17 0.84 -7.28 -12.24
N LYS A 18 1.13 -7.07 -13.53
CA LYS A 18 1.12 -5.71 -14.11
C LYS A 18 -0.27 -5.10 -14.03
N LYS A 19 -0.33 -3.82 -13.66
CA LYS A 19 -1.57 -3.03 -13.61
C LYS A 19 -1.31 -1.57 -13.99
N LEU A 20 -2.30 -0.94 -14.62
CA LEU A 20 -2.21 0.42 -15.17
C LEU A 20 -3.16 1.34 -14.41
N VAL A 21 -2.68 2.51 -14.00
CA VAL A 21 -3.53 3.57 -13.44
C VAL A 21 -4.48 4.12 -14.51
N THR A 22 -5.77 4.14 -14.21
CA THR A 22 -6.82 4.60 -15.14
C THR A 22 -7.29 6.02 -14.87
N ASN A 23 -7.10 6.53 -13.65
CA ASN A 23 -7.51 7.87 -13.23
C ASN A 23 -6.31 8.74 -12.83
N ILE A 24 -5.37 8.96 -13.75
CA ILE A 24 -4.09 9.65 -13.52
C ILE A 24 -4.20 11.02 -12.81
N HIS A 25 -5.35 11.70 -12.92
CA HIS A 25 -5.60 13.01 -12.30
C HIS A 25 -6.25 12.93 -10.91
N ALA A 26 -6.16 11.79 -10.22
CA ALA A 26 -6.68 11.64 -8.86
C ALA A 26 -6.17 12.76 -7.95
N ARG A 27 -7.11 13.40 -7.24
CA ARG A 27 -6.84 14.56 -6.38
C ARG A 27 -6.85 14.16 -4.91
N TRP A 28 -6.07 14.90 -4.13
CA TRP A 28 -6.17 14.88 -2.68
C TRP A 28 -7.56 15.36 -2.24
N LYS A 29 -8.12 14.66 -1.27
CA LYS A 29 -9.35 15.03 -0.58
C LYS A 29 -9.00 15.24 0.89
N GLU A 30 -9.30 16.42 1.40
CA GLU A 30 -9.16 16.72 2.83
C GLU A 30 -10.24 15.98 3.63
N LYS A 31 -9.85 15.40 4.75
CA LYS A 31 -10.72 14.76 5.73
C LYS A 31 -10.32 15.23 7.13
N PRO A 32 -11.19 15.08 8.15
CA PRO A 32 -10.79 15.36 9.52
C PRO A 32 -9.52 14.57 9.92
N GLY A 33 -8.45 15.31 10.22
CA GLY A 33 -7.17 14.77 10.67
C GLY A 33 -6.23 14.21 9.59
N HIS A 34 -6.65 14.07 8.33
CA HIS A 34 -5.78 13.56 7.26
C HIS A 34 -6.28 13.96 5.87
N ARG A 35 -5.39 13.95 4.88
CA ARG A 35 -5.76 13.96 3.47
C ARG A 35 -5.65 12.57 2.87
N GLN A 36 -6.46 12.29 1.85
CA GLN A 36 -6.49 11.00 1.16
C GLN A 36 -6.51 11.18 -0.37
N ARG A 37 -5.82 10.29 -1.10
CA ARG A 37 -5.84 10.23 -2.57
C ARG A 37 -5.90 8.76 -3.01
N ASN A 38 -6.81 8.45 -3.94
CA ASN A 38 -7.01 7.10 -4.45
C ASN A 38 -6.87 7.07 -5.97
N TYR A 39 -6.03 6.16 -6.47
CA TYR A 39 -5.94 5.79 -7.87
C TYR A 39 -6.66 4.47 -8.10
N MET A 40 -7.42 4.41 -9.18
CA MET A 40 -7.96 3.18 -9.74
C MET A 40 -6.92 2.61 -10.69
N LEU A 41 -6.73 1.29 -10.61
CA LEU A 41 -5.85 0.56 -11.51
C LEU A 41 -6.58 -0.66 -12.02
N GLU A 42 -6.21 -1.09 -13.22
CA GLU A 42 -6.78 -2.29 -13.79
C GLU A 42 -5.76 -3.05 -14.63
N ASN A 43 -6.11 -4.30 -14.89
CA ASN A 43 -5.61 -5.06 -16.02
C ASN A 43 -6.80 -5.81 -16.65
N GLU A 44 -6.53 -6.74 -17.56
CA GLU A 44 -7.56 -7.47 -18.29
C GLU A 44 -8.56 -8.23 -17.38
N LYS A 45 -8.16 -8.57 -16.14
CA LYS A 45 -8.91 -9.49 -15.27
C LYS A 45 -9.36 -8.87 -13.95
N TYR A 46 -8.62 -7.91 -13.43
CA TYR A 46 -8.80 -7.41 -12.07
C TYR A 46 -8.79 -5.89 -12.01
N GLN A 47 -9.59 -5.37 -11.08
CA GLN A 47 -9.55 -3.98 -10.66
C GLN A 47 -8.84 -3.86 -9.31
N PHE A 48 -8.14 -2.76 -9.14
CA PHE A 48 -7.36 -2.45 -7.94
C PHE A 48 -7.59 -1.00 -7.53
N GLU A 49 -7.32 -0.73 -6.27
CA GLU A 49 -7.17 0.62 -5.75
C GLU A 49 -5.81 0.79 -5.08
N LEU A 50 -5.07 1.80 -5.52
CA LEU A 50 -3.87 2.32 -4.86
C LEU A 50 -4.31 3.53 -4.06
N TYR A 51 -4.13 3.50 -2.75
CA TYR A 51 -4.55 4.57 -1.86
C TYR A 51 -3.36 5.18 -1.14
N GLN A 52 -3.50 6.45 -0.79
CA GLN A 52 -2.56 7.21 0.02
C GLN A 52 -3.33 7.96 1.10
N ARG A 53 -2.77 7.99 2.30
CA ARG A 53 -3.22 8.76 3.45
C ARG A 53 -2.04 9.49 4.07
N GLN A 54 -2.21 10.78 4.36
CA GLN A 54 -1.24 11.59 5.10
C GLN A 54 -1.96 12.31 6.23
N ASN A 55 -1.51 12.14 7.47
CA ASN A 55 -1.97 12.95 8.59
C ASN A 55 -1.55 14.41 8.37
N ILE A 56 -2.46 15.35 8.70
CA ILE A 56 -2.22 16.79 8.50
C ILE A 56 -1.26 17.40 9.52
N ASN A 57 -1.10 16.78 10.70
CA ASN A 57 -0.33 17.30 11.83
C ASN A 57 0.97 16.51 12.09
N ASP A 58 1.11 15.32 11.52
CA ASP A 58 2.30 14.48 11.68
C ASP A 58 2.75 13.93 10.33
N ALA A 59 3.89 14.43 9.85
CA ALA A 59 4.48 13.99 8.59
C ALA A 59 4.90 12.51 8.61
N LYS A 60 5.15 11.91 9.79
CA LYS A 60 5.51 10.50 9.96
C LYS A 60 4.28 9.59 10.06
N ASP A 61 3.07 10.15 10.25
CA ASP A 61 1.81 9.38 10.19
C ASP A 61 1.26 9.40 8.77
N PHE A 62 1.74 8.45 7.96
CA PHE A 62 1.29 8.25 6.61
C PHE A 62 1.10 6.76 6.31
N SER A 63 0.33 6.49 5.26
CA SER A 63 0.30 5.17 4.63
C SER A 63 -0.01 5.25 3.15
N CYS A 64 0.51 4.29 2.38
CA CYS A 64 0.00 3.97 1.06
C CYS A 64 -0.15 2.47 0.89
N GLY A 65 -1.10 2.01 0.10
CA GLY A 65 -1.30 0.58 -0.08
C GLY A 65 -2.02 0.24 -1.36
N LEU A 66 -1.95 -1.05 -1.70
CA LEU A 66 -2.62 -1.62 -2.84
C LEU A 66 -3.71 -2.56 -2.34
N ALA A 67 -4.92 -2.42 -2.87
CA ALA A 67 -6.01 -3.34 -2.67
C ALA A 67 -6.50 -3.89 -4.01
N VAL A 68 -6.89 -5.15 -4.05
CA VAL A 68 -7.71 -5.72 -5.13
C VAL A 68 -9.18 -5.52 -4.80
N ILE A 69 -9.97 -5.22 -5.82
CA ILE A 69 -11.43 -5.05 -5.71
C ILE A 69 -12.07 -6.38 -6.13
N LYS A 70 -12.79 -6.99 -5.19
CA LYS A 70 -13.54 -8.23 -5.40
C LYS A 70 -14.76 -7.96 -6.30
N PRO A 71 -15.33 -9.00 -6.95
CA PRO A 71 -16.52 -8.84 -7.80
C PRO A 71 -17.75 -8.25 -7.10
N ASP A 72 -17.86 -8.42 -5.77
CA ASP A 72 -18.92 -7.85 -4.93
C ASP A 72 -18.65 -6.38 -4.52
N GLY A 73 -17.54 -5.80 -4.96
CA GLY A 73 -17.10 -4.45 -4.62
C GLY A 73 -16.32 -4.33 -3.32
N LEU A 74 -16.17 -5.41 -2.55
CA LEU A 74 -15.32 -5.41 -1.35
C LEU A 74 -13.85 -5.29 -1.74
N ARG A 75 -13.06 -4.74 -0.81
CA ARG A 75 -11.63 -4.55 -1.00
C ARG A 75 -10.84 -5.50 -0.13
N LEU A 76 -9.82 -6.13 -0.72
CA LEU A 76 -8.80 -6.86 0.00
C LEU A 76 -7.47 -6.14 -0.15
N THR A 77 -6.95 -5.58 0.94
CA THR A 77 -5.63 -4.94 0.95
C THR A 77 -4.54 -6.00 0.81
N LEU A 78 -3.74 -5.91 -0.25
CA LEU A 78 -2.65 -6.85 -0.55
C LEU A 78 -1.36 -6.49 0.17
N CYS A 79 -1.11 -5.19 0.34
CA CYS A 79 0.02 -4.64 1.11
C CYS A 79 -0.24 -3.18 1.50
N ARG A 80 0.42 -2.72 2.57
CA ARG A 80 0.37 -1.34 3.06
C ARG A 80 1.72 -0.91 3.62
N TYR A 81 2.24 0.19 3.10
CA TYR A 81 3.51 0.82 3.48
C TYR A 81 3.15 1.95 4.45
N ASN A 82 3.64 1.90 5.69
CA ASN A 82 3.32 2.87 6.72
C ASN A 82 4.55 3.61 7.20
N GLY A 83 4.34 4.86 7.64
CA GLY A 83 5.33 5.64 8.36
C GLY A 83 5.53 5.19 9.81
N GLY A 84 6.57 5.74 10.44
CA GLY A 84 7.02 5.37 11.79
C GLY A 84 6.52 6.26 12.93
N SER A 85 5.34 6.87 12.84
CA SER A 85 4.81 7.78 13.87
C SER A 85 4.52 7.13 15.22
N HIS A 86 4.36 5.81 15.26
CA HIS A 86 3.96 5.07 16.45
C HIS A 86 4.62 3.69 16.50
N THR A 87 4.58 3.08 17.69
CA THR A 87 4.93 1.67 17.86
C THR A 87 3.85 0.77 17.28
N HIS A 88 4.24 -0.13 16.38
CA HIS A 88 3.39 -1.17 15.83
C HIS A 88 3.87 -2.54 16.30
N ARG A 89 3.22 -3.10 17.33
CA ARG A 89 3.66 -4.34 18.00
C ARG A 89 5.12 -4.21 18.47
N GLU A 90 6.03 -5.00 17.94
CA GLU A 90 7.46 -4.96 18.26
C GLU A 90 8.23 -3.88 17.48
N ILE A 91 7.65 -3.33 16.41
CA ILE A 91 8.29 -2.29 15.58
C ILE A 91 8.14 -0.94 16.25
N ARG A 92 9.24 -0.38 16.78
CA ARG A 92 9.22 0.86 17.57
C ARG A 92 9.59 2.08 16.73
N PHE A 93 8.60 2.90 16.39
CA PHE A 93 8.80 4.18 15.67
C PHE A 93 9.60 4.05 14.36
N ARG A 94 9.37 2.96 13.62
CA ARG A 94 9.99 2.70 12.31
C ARG A 94 8.93 2.54 11.23
N CYS A 95 9.32 2.91 10.01
CA CYS A 95 8.56 2.57 8.81
C CYS A 95 8.45 1.05 8.69
N HIS A 96 7.33 0.57 8.17
CA HIS A 96 7.06 -0.87 8.07
C HIS A 96 6.02 -1.19 6.99
N ILE A 97 6.16 -2.38 6.41
CA ILE A 97 5.33 -2.86 5.30
C ILE A 97 4.48 -4.02 5.79
N HIS A 98 3.17 -3.83 5.72
CA HIS A 98 2.17 -4.87 5.93
C HIS A 98 1.96 -5.66 4.63
N LYS A 99 1.77 -6.97 4.74
CA LYS A 99 1.45 -7.86 3.60
C LYS A 99 0.30 -8.78 3.93
N ALA A 100 -0.61 -8.94 2.97
CA ALA A 100 -1.64 -9.96 3.05
C ALA A 100 -1.03 -11.35 3.07
N THR A 101 -1.44 -12.18 4.02
CA THR A 101 -1.01 -13.59 4.12
C THR A 101 -2.20 -14.54 4.23
N GLU A 102 -2.02 -15.74 3.68
CA GLU A 102 -2.96 -16.86 3.77
C GLU A 102 -3.28 -17.21 5.22
N ALA A 103 -2.26 -17.24 6.09
CA ALA A 103 -2.42 -17.54 7.51
C ALA A 103 -3.34 -16.53 8.22
N ALA A 104 -3.14 -15.23 7.96
CA ALA A 104 -3.97 -14.18 8.57
C ALA A 104 -5.43 -14.28 8.11
N MET A 105 -5.68 -14.59 6.83
CA MET A 105 -7.02 -14.79 6.31
C MET A 105 -7.70 -16.02 6.93
N ARG A 106 -7.00 -17.15 7.02
CA ARG A 106 -7.52 -18.40 7.63
C ARG A 106 -7.86 -18.25 9.11
N GLU A 107 -7.13 -17.41 9.83
CA GLU A 107 -7.37 -17.10 11.24
C GLU A 107 -8.47 -16.04 11.43
N GLY A 108 -9.09 -15.52 10.35
CA GLY A 108 -10.10 -14.47 10.43
C GLY A 108 -9.56 -13.10 10.87
N ARG A 109 -8.24 -12.90 10.82
CA ARG A 109 -7.61 -11.59 11.04
C ARG A 109 -7.74 -10.73 9.78
N LYS A 110 -7.33 -9.46 9.89
CA LYS A 110 -7.10 -8.65 8.69
C LYS A 110 -6.04 -9.33 7.83
N ALA A 111 -6.30 -9.46 6.53
CA ALA A 111 -5.40 -10.16 5.63
C ALA A 111 -3.97 -9.63 5.76
N GLU A 112 -3.82 -8.30 5.80
CA GLU A 112 -2.54 -7.61 5.91
C GLU A 112 -2.03 -7.38 7.35
N ASP A 113 -2.37 -8.24 8.32
CA ASP A 113 -1.93 -8.05 9.71
C ASP A 113 -0.44 -8.37 9.98
N HIS A 114 0.24 -9.05 9.04
CA HIS A 114 1.68 -9.30 9.12
C HIS A 114 2.48 -8.11 8.60
N ALA A 115 3.48 -7.65 9.36
CA ALA A 115 4.29 -6.49 9.02
C ALA A 115 5.78 -6.67 9.35
N ASP A 116 6.63 -6.17 8.46
CA ASP A 116 8.09 -6.14 8.62
C ASP A 116 8.59 -4.69 8.63
N GLU A 117 9.58 -4.38 9.48
CA GLU A 117 10.24 -3.08 9.48
C GLU A 117 11.03 -2.84 8.18
N THR A 118 11.22 -1.56 7.83
CA THR A 118 11.98 -1.21 6.63
C THR A 118 12.63 0.16 6.74
N ASP A 119 13.79 0.30 6.11
CA ASP A 119 14.52 1.56 5.96
C ASP A 119 14.48 2.08 4.51
N ARG A 120 13.68 1.44 3.63
CA ARG A 120 13.59 1.78 2.19
C ARG A 120 12.94 3.13 1.91
N TYR A 121 12.22 3.67 2.89
CA TYR A 121 11.53 4.94 2.78
C TYR A 121 11.31 5.55 4.16
N ARG A 122 11.10 6.86 4.17
CA ARG A 122 10.94 7.74 5.32
C ARG A 122 9.77 8.70 5.12
N THR A 123 9.38 8.94 3.86
CA THR A 123 8.22 9.78 3.50
C THR A 123 7.14 8.97 2.79
N LEU A 124 5.95 9.57 2.64
CA LEU A 124 4.87 9.01 1.85
C LEU A 124 5.24 8.86 0.37
N ASP A 125 6.01 9.80 -0.20
CA ASP A 125 6.39 9.75 -1.61
C ASP A 125 7.41 8.62 -1.86
N GLY A 126 8.39 8.45 -0.96
CA GLY A 126 9.30 7.31 -0.98
C GLY A 126 8.58 5.97 -0.79
N ALA A 127 7.58 5.92 0.09
CA ALA A 127 6.75 4.73 0.28
C ALA A 127 5.93 4.40 -0.98
N LEU A 128 5.36 5.42 -1.63
CA LEU A 128 4.64 5.29 -2.89
C LEU A 128 5.55 4.81 -4.01
N PHE A 129 6.76 5.36 -4.10
CA PHE A 129 7.78 4.91 -5.05
C PHE A 129 8.10 3.43 -4.84
N CYS A 130 8.35 2.99 -3.61
CA CYS A 130 8.59 1.58 -3.31
C CYS A 130 7.39 0.71 -3.70
N LEU A 131 6.18 1.09 -3.30
CA LEU A 131 4.96 0.34 -3.59
C LEU A 131 4.71 0.19 -5.10
N VAL A 132 4.93 1.25 -5.89
CA VAL A 132 4.71 1.24 -7.33
C VAL A 132 5.68 0.29 -8.04
N ASN A 133 6.94 0.29 -7.63
CA ASN A 133 7.96 -0.62 -8.17
C ASN A 133 7.71 -2.07 -7.75
N ASP A 134 7.45 -2.29 -6.46
CA ASP A 134 7.25 -3.63 -5.89
C ASP A 134 5.98 -4.32 -6.41
N CYS A 135 4.97 -3.55 -6.80
CA CYS A 135 3.68 -4.08 -7.26
C CYS A 135 3.43 -3.93 -8.76
N ALA A 136 4.48 -3.72 -9.56
CA ALA A 136 4.42 -3.61 -11.02
C ALA A 136 3.33 -2.62 -11.53
N ILE A 137 3.21 -1.47 -10.85
CA ILE A 137 2.23 -0.43 -11.18
C ILE A 137 2.81 0.50 -12.25
N SER A 138 2.00 0.82 -13.26
CA SER A 138 2.37 1.77 -14.31
C SER A 138 1.34 2.90 -14.44
N GLY A 139 1.72 4.00 -15.11
CA GLY A 139 0.83 5.14 -15.39
C GLY A 139 0.95 6.32 -14.43
N LEU A 140 1.72 6.21 -13.35
CA LEU A 140 2.18 7.35 -12.56
C LEU A 140 3.50 7.86 -13.11
N ARG A 141 3.64 9.18 -13.22
CA ARG A 141 4.86 9.85 -13.71
C ARG A 141 5.53 10.61 -12.56
N ASP A 142 6.82 10.87 -12.72
CA ASP A 142 7.61 11.74 -11.86
C ASP A 142 7.68 11.32 -10.38
N LEU A 143 7.47 10.02 -10.09
CA LEU A 143 7.72 9.46 -8.77
C LEU A 143 9.22 9.45 -8.49
N GLN A 144 9.63 10.06 -7.38
CA GLN A 144 11.01 10.06 -6.93
C GLN A 144 11.14 9.17 -5.69
N PRO A 145 12.24 8.42 -5.54
CA PRO A 145 12.58 7.82 -4.26
C PRO A 145 12.86 8.93 -3.24
N ASP A 146 12.89 8.57 -1.95
CA ASP A 146 13.46 9.46 -0.94
C ASP A 146 14.93 9.72 -1.25
N GLU A 147 15.40 10.95 -1.06
CA GLU A 147 16.81 11.27 -1.20
C GLU A 147 17.64 10.49 -0.18
N ALA A 148 18.83 10.06 -0.60
CA ALA A 148 19.82 9.50 0.31
C ALA A 148 20.21 10.56 1.34
N ASP A 149 20.37 10.18 2.61
CA ASP A 149 21.02 11.10 3.57
C ASP A 149 22.45 11.32 3.11
N MET A 150 22.73 12.54 2.67
CA MET A 150 24.06 12.97 2.25
C MET A 150 24.98 13.32 3.46
N PHE A 151 24.58 12.95 4.68
CA PHE A 151 25.22 13.35 5.94
C PHE A 151 25.32 12.22 6.98
N ASP A 152 25.52 10.97 6.54
CA ASP A 152 26.00 9.88 7.42
C ASP A 152 27.53 9.88 7.52
#